data_AF-A0AAE7J116-F1
#
_entry.id   AF-A0AAE7J116-F1
#
_cell.length_a   1.000
_cell.length_b   1.000
_cell.length_c   1.000
_cell.angle_alpha   90.00
_cell.angle_beta   90.00
_cell.angle_gamma   90.00
#
_symmetry.space_group_name_H-M   'P 1'
#
loop_
_entity.id
_entity.type
_entity.pdbx_description
1 polymer ?
#
loop_
_entity_poly.entity_id
_entity_poly.type
_entity_poly.pdbx_seq_one_letter_code
_entity_poly.pdbx_strand_id
1 'polypeptide(L)'
;MSATRLAIALGANLPSPAGSPRQTLWAVRPRLEALIGAWAAPGSGDAPACAWSPLLDTAPMGGPPNQPGYCNAVVLVSGDLGDPHADRALALLDQLHGLERQFGRDRAREQRWGPRPLDLDLLFWEELRLEHPRLQLPHPRLHLRSFVLEPLLAAMAASGAPVMLVPSPPPDVMASLPASEPCQLLETLETMEARKIRFERQRIRLPMGVEGTFGIIRHPGASLAVPITNEGQVVLLRQYRFAVQARLLEFPAGTLEAGEDPLESMQRELGEEAGYSAARWDALGPMLPCPGYSDEVIHCFLARELTPLENPPAGDDDEDLEVVQMSPAELDARLASGEEWLDGKSVTAWFRAKQLLGL
;
A
#
# COMPACT_ATOMS: atom_id res chain seq x y z
N MET A 1 -23.95 13.48 13.07
CA MET A 1 -23.29 12.68 14.13
C MET A 1 -22.52 11.57 13.43
N SER A 2 -21.24 11.38 13.75
CA SER A 2 -20.48 10.25 13.20
C SER A 2 -21.13 8.96 13.68
N ALA A 3 -21.52 8.07 12.77
CA ALA A 3 -22.04 6.76 13.16
C ALA A 3 -20.93 6.00 13.89
N THR A 4 -21.23 5.42 15.07
CA THR A 4 -20.28 4.61 15.83
C THR A 4 -19.89 3.39 15.02
N ARG A 5 -18.59 3.07 14.97
CA ARG A 5 -18.03 2.01 14.11
C ARG A 5 -17.40 0.89 14.91
N LEU A 6 -17.74 -0.34 14.53
CA LEU A 6 -17.23 -1.59 15.07
C LEU A 6 -16.81 -2.49 13.91
N ALA A 7 -15.62 -3.11 13.99
CA ALA A 7 -15.16 -4.06 12.99
C ALA A 7 -14.86 -5.42 13.60
N ILE A 8 -15.36 -6.47 12.95
CA ILE A 8 -15.14 -7.87 13.34
C ILE A 8 -14.62 -8.62 12.12
N ALA A 9 -13.49 -9.32 12.27
CA ALA A 9 -12.97 -10.25 11.28
C ALA A 9 -13.55 -11.64 11.50
N LEU A 10 -13.74 -12.35 10.40
CA LEU A 10 -14.21 -13.73 10.36
C LEU A 10 -13.21 -14.57 9.57
N GLY A 11 -12.90 -15.78 10.06
CA GLY A 11 -12.04 -16.73 9.36
C GLY A 11 -12.49 -18.17 9.58
N ALA A 12 -12.41 -19.02 8.55
CA ALA A 12 -12.63 -20.46 8.70
C ALA A 12 -11.73 -21.24 7.75
N ASN A 13 -11.21 -22.37 8.21
CA ASN A 13 -10.47 -23.31 7.35
C ASN A 13 -10.83 -24.78 7.60
N LEU A 14 -11.78 -25.05 8.49
CA LEU A 14 -12.40 -26.36 8.65
C LEU A 14 -13.90 -26.30 8.34
N PRO A 15 -14.51 -27.42 7.93
CA PRO A 15 -15.96 -27.53 7.87
C PRO A 15 -16.60 -27.33 9.24
N SER A 16 -17.81 -26.78 9.25
CA SER A 16 -18.69 -26.66 10.43
C SER A 16 -19.98 -27.47 10.21
N PRO A 17 -20.90 -27.52 11.18
CA PRO A 17 -22.25 -28.06 10.94
C PRO A 17 -23.01 -27.39 9.79
N ALA A 18 -22.59 -26.19 9.36
CA ALA A 18 -23.17 -25.47 8.22
C ALA A 18 -22.51 -25.82 6.87
N GLY A 19 -21.48 -26.68 6.85
CA GLY A 19 -20.80 -27.13 5.63
C GLY A 19 -19.35 -26.62 5.52
N SER A 20 -18.91 -26.34 4.29
CA SER A 20 -17.56 -25.87 3.99
C SER A 20 -17.22 -24.54 4.66
N PRO A 21 -15.94 -24.14 4.77
CA PRO A 21 -15.57 -22.83 5.33
C PRO A 21 -16.34 -21.65 4.73
N ARG A 22 -16.52 -21.64 3.40
CA ARG A 22 -17.27 -20.59 2.70
C ARG A 22 -18.76 -20.61 3.05
N GLN A 23 -19.36 -21.80 3.19
CA GLN A 23 -20.75 -21.96 3.66
C GLN A 23 -20.91 -21.54 5.13
N THR A 24 -19.90 -21.82 5.97
CA THR A 24 -19.86 -21.34 7.36
C THR A 24 -19.88 -19.82 7.43
N LEU A 25 -19.01 -19.14 6.67
CA LEU A 25 -18.96 -17.68 6.64
C LEU A 25 -20.25 -17.05 6.07
N TRP A 26 -20.96 -17.74 5.18
CA TRP A 26 -22.27 -17.30 4.72
C TRP A 26 -23.35 -17.48 5.79
N ALA A 27 -23.39 -18.65 6.42
CA ALA A 27 -24.40 -19.01 7.42
C ALA A 27 -24.28 -18.20 8.73
N VAL A 28 -23.08 -17.76 9.10
CA VAL A 28 -22.87 -16.95 10.30
C VAL A 28 -23.38 -15.52 10.16
N ARG A 29 -23.43 -14.94 8.94
CA ARG A 29 -23.79 -13.52 8.73
C ARG A 29 -25.07 -13.09 9.43
N PRO A 30 -26.26 -13.68 9.15
CA PRO A 30 -27.50 -13.24 9.79
C PRO A 30 -27.53 -13.48 11.31
N ARG A 31 -26.76 -14.47 11.81
CA ARG A 31 -26.64 -14.73 13.25
C ARG A 31 -25.75 -13.70 13.94
N LEU A 32 -24.67 -13.29 13.27
CA LEU A 32 -23.77 -12.25 13.77
C LEU A 32 -24.46 -10.89 13.79
N GLU A 33 -25.22 -10.56 12.73
CA GLU A 33 -26.05 -9.34 12.68
C GLU A 33 -27.08 -9.31 13.82
N ALA A 34 -27.81 -10.40 14.03
CA ALA A 34 -28.78 -10.49 15.12
C ALA A 34 -28.13 -10.38 16.51
N LEU A 35 -26.96 -11.01 16.70
CA LEU A 35 -26.18 -10.92 17.93
C LEU A 35 -25.74 -9.48 18.21
N ILE A 36 -25.18 -8.81 17.22
CA ILE A 36 -24.72 -7.42 17.32
C ILE A 36 -25.90 -6.49 17.56
N GLY A 37 -27.02 -6.69 16.87
CA GLY A 37 -28.25 -5.92 17.10
C GLY A 37 -28.79 -6.08 18.52
N ALA A 38 -28.74 -7.28 19.11
CA ALA A 38 -29.14 -7.51 20.50
C ALA A 38 -28.13 -6.98 21.53
N TRP A 39 -26.85 -6.89 21.17
CA TRP A 39 -25.78 -6.34 22.00
C TRP A 39 -25.72 -4.81 21.97
N ALA A 40 -26.10 -4.20 20.83
CA ALA A 40 -26.27 -2.76 20.68
C ALA A 40 -27.37 -2.27 21.65
N ALA A 41 -27.20 -1.04 22.18
CA ALA A 41 -27.99 -0.58 23.31
C ALA A 41 -29.51 -0.53 22.99
N PRO A 42 -30.40 -0.85 23.95
CA PRO A 42 -31.85 -0.96 23.73
C PRO A 42 -32.61 0.37 23.52
N GLY A 43 -31.93 1.47 23.19
CA GLY A 43 -32.49 2.82 23.20
C GLY A 43 -32.70 3.50 21.85
N SER A 44 -32.07 3.03 20.78
CA SER A 44 -32.14 3.62 19.44
C SER A 44 -32.98 2.73 18.54
N GLY A 45 -34.12 3.25 18.06
CA GLY A 45 -35.14 2.46 17.35
C GLY A 45 -34.72 1.83 16.01
N ASP A 46 -33.46 1.95 15.58
CA ASP A 46 -32.95 1.40 14.33
C ASP A 46 -31.84 0.37 14.57
N ALA A 47 -31.94 -0.78 13.89
CA ALA A 47 -30.91 -1.81 13.96
C ALA A 47 -29.57 -1.32 13.37
N PRO A 48 -28.42 -1.73 13.92
CA PRO A 48 -27.12 -1.38 13.36
C PRO A 48 -26.98 -1.83 11.91
N ALA A 49 -26.49 -0.94 11.05
CA ALA A 49 -26.19 -1.25 9.66
C ALA A 49 -24.89 -2.07 9.57
N CYS A 50 -24.91 -3.17 8.82
CA CYS A 50 -23.76 -4.04 8.61
C CYS A 50 -23.31 -4.00 7.14
N ALA A 51 -22.05 -3.62 6.93
CA ALA A 51 -21.39 -3.66 5.62
C ALA A 51 -20.38 -4.81 5.59
N TRP A 52 -20.58 -5.75 4.68
CA TRP A 52 -19.76 -6.95 4.56
C TRP A 52 -18.75 -6.84 3.42
N SER A 53 -17.54 -7.33 3.67
CA SER A 53 -16.60 -7.61 2.58
C SER A 53 -17.07 -8.78 1.71
N PRO A 54 -16.51 -8.91 0.48
CA PRO A 54 -16.45 -10.19 -0.22
C PRO A 54 -15.75 -11.27 0.63
N LEU A 55 -16.01 -12.53 0.32
CA LEU A 55 -15.29 -13.66 0.92
C LEU A 55 -13.95 -13.84 0.21
N LEU A 56 -12.86 -13.85 0.97
CA LEU A 56 -11.49 -13.93 0.47
C LEU A 56 -10.82 -15.24 0.89
N ASP A 57 -10.36 -16.02 -0.08
CA ASP A 57 -9.63 -17.26 0.18
C ASP A 57 -8.11 -16.98 0.24
N THR A 58 -7.43 -17.41 1.31
CA THR A 58 -6.00 -17.13 1.55
C THR A 58 -5.25 -18.36 2.03
N ALA A 59 -3.93 -18.39 1.79
CA ALA A 59 -3.04 -19.35 2.45
C ALA A 59 -3.02 -19.12 3.98
N PRO A 60 -2.76 -20.16 4.80
CA PRO A 60 -2.62 -20.01 6.24
C PRO A 60 -1.39 -19.16 6.60
N MET A 61 -1.58 -18.13 7.41
CA MET A 61 -0.50 -17.28 7.93
C MET A 61 -0.03 -17.78 9.31
N GLY A 62 0.98 -18.65 9.31
CA GLY A 62 1.54 -19.28 10.52
C GLY A 62 0.72 -20.47 11.04
N GLY A 63 1.14 -21.01 12.19
CA GLY A 63 0.54 -22.21 12.80
C GLY A 63 1.15 -23.52 12.30
N PRO A 64 0.52 -24.68 12.61
CA PRO A 64 0.99 -25.99 12.20
C PRO A 64 1.27 -26.12 10.68
N PRO A 65 2.23 -26.97 10.26
CA PRO A 65 2.44 -27.25 8.84
C PRO A 65 1.23 -27.97 8.24
N ASN A 66 1.01 -27.80 6.93
CA ASN A 66 -0.03 -28.49 6.11
C ASN A 66 -1.49 -28.18 6.51
N GLN A 67 -1.77 -27.00 7.04
CA GLN A 67 -3.14 -26.57 7.31
C GLN A 67 -3.88 -26.18 6.01
N PRO A 68 -5.20 -26.38 5.93
CA PRO A 68 -6.01 -25.87 4.82
C PRO A 68 -5.98 -24.33 4.75
N GLY A 69 -6.21 -23.81 3.54
CA GLY A 69 -6.43 -22.38 3.32
C GLY A 69 -7.66 -21.85 4.06
N TYR A 70 -7.63 -20.56 4.39
CA TYR A 70 -8.70 -19.87 5.10
C TYR A 70 -9.63 -19.16 4.14
N CYS A 71 -10.93 -19.22 4.42
CA CYS A 71 -11.90 -18.29 3.91
C CYS A 71 -12.10 -17.18 4.95
N ASN A 72 -11.89 -15.92 4.55
CA ASN A 72 -11.90 -14.76 5.43
C ASN A 72 -12.94 -13.73 4.99
N ALA A 73 -13.42 -12.93 5.94
CA ALA A 73 -14.24 -11.77 5.69
C ALA A 73 -14.13 -10.75 6.82
N VAL A 74 -14.59 -9.52 6.58
CA VAL A 74 -14.78 -8.51 7.62
C VAL A 74 -16.19 -7.97 7.53
N VAL A 75 -16.80 -7.70 8.68
CA VAL A 75 -18.01 -6.88 8.80
C VAL A 75 -17.67 -5.58 9.50
N LEU A 76 -18.10 -4.48 8.89
CA LEU A 76 -18.09 -3.15 9.48
C LEU A 76 -19.51 -2.80 9.89
N VAL A 77 -19.70 -2.53 11.17
CA VAL A 77 -21.00 -2.19 11.74
C VAL A 77 -21.02 -0.69 12.03
N SER A 78 -22.10 -0.03 11.62
CA SER A 78 -22.35 1.39 11.86
C SER A 78 -23.73 1.59 12.48
N GLY A 79 -23.87 2.49 13.44
CA GLY A 79 -25.15 2.80 14.09
C GLY A 79 -24.93 3.33 15.50
N ASP A 80 -25.97 3.31 16.33
CA ASP A 80 -25.81 3.52 17.77
C ASP A 80 -25.50 2.17 18.44
N LEU A 81 -24.22 1.95 18.77
CA LEU A 81 -23.76 0.76 19.47
C LEU A 81 -23.66 1.00 20.98
N GLY A 82 -24.10 2.17 21.47
CA GLY A 82 -23.81 2.71 22.80
C GLY A 82 -22.33 3.03 23.02
N ASP A 83 -21.99 3.45 24.24
CA ASP A 83 -20.64 3.93 24.55
C ASP A 83 -19.58 2.81 24.53
N PRO A 84 -18.43 3.04 23.87
CA PRO A 84 -17.27 2.15 23.92
C PRO A 84 -16.73 1.98 25.34
N HIS A 85 -16.86 0.77 25.90
CA HIS A 85 -16.40 0.45 27.25
C HIS A 85 -15.85 -0.98 27.35
N ALA A 86 -14.84 -1.17 28.20
CA ALA A 86 -14.14 -2.45 28.37
C ALA A 86 -15.08 -3.62 28.69
N ASP A 87 -15.98 -3.46 29.66
CA ASP A 87 -16.92 -4.53 30.05
C ASP A 87 -17.86 -4.93 28.93
N ARG A 88 -18.28 -3.96 28.10
CA ARG A 88 -19.16 -4.23 26.94
C ARG A 88 -18.41 -4.92 25.81
N ALA A 89 -17.15 -4.54 25.58
CA ALA A 89 -16.29 -5.21 24.61
C ALA A 89 -15.99 -6.66 25.03
N LEU A 90 -15.75 -6.90 26.33
CA LEU A 90 -15.57 -8.24 26.89
C LEU A 90 -16.87 -9.07 26.83
N ALA A 91 -18.02 -8.46 27.08
CA ALA A 91 -19.32 -9.12 26.93
C ALA A 91 -19.60 -9.50 25.47
N LEU A 92 -19.26 -8.62 24.51
CA LEU A 92 -19.35 -8.92 23.08
C LEU A 92 -18.44 -10.10 22.72
N LEU A 93 -17.19 -10.08 23.19
CA LEU A 93 -16.25 -11.19 22.98
C LEU A 93 -16.81 -12.53 23.47
N ASP A 94 -17.46 -12.55 24.63
CA ASP A 94 -18.10 -13.77 25.16
C ASP A 94 -19.28 -14.25 24.31
N GLN A 95 -20.06 -13.32 23.74
CA GLN A 95 -21.12 -13.67 22.80
C GLN A 95 -20.55 -14.20 21.47
N LEU A 96 -19.47 -13.60 20.95
CA LEU A 96 -18.77 -14.09 19.74
C LEU A 96 -18.24 -15.51 19.95
N HIS A 97 -17.59 -15.79 21.08
CA HIS A 97 -17.16 -17.15 21.45
C HIS A 97 -18.36 -18.11 21.56
N GLY A 98 -19.50 -17.63 22.07
CA GLY A 98 -20.76 -18.37 22.07
C GLY A 98 -21.21 -18.76 20.66
N LEU A 99 -21.13 -17.84 19.71
CA LEU A 99 -21.48 -18.07 18.32
C LEU A 99 -20.51 -19.05 17.64
N GLU A 100 -19.20 -18.91 17.86
CA GLU A 100 -18.21 -19.87 17.36
C GLU A 100 -18.48 -21.31 17.81
N ARG A 101 -18.87 -21.51 19.08
CA ARG A 101 -19.25 -22.84 19.60
C ARG A 101 -20.44 -23.44 18.87
N GLN A 102 -21.42 -22.62 18.45
CA GLN A 102 -22.56 -23.10 17.64
C GLN A 102 -22.12 -23.57 16.26
N PHE A 103 -20.97 -23.09 15.76
CA PHE A 103 -20.35 -23.55 14.51
C PHE A 103 -19.27 -24.62 14.75
N GLY A 104 -19.26 -25.25 15.94
CA GLY A 104 -18.42 -26.41 16.23
C GLY A 104 -17.01 -26.07 16.71
N ARG A 105 -16.71 -24.80 17.04
CA ARG A 105 -15.41 -24.44 17.61
C ARG A 105 -15.31 -24.87 19.07
N ASP A 106 -14.25 -25.59 19.43
CA ASP A 106 -13.93 -25.97 20.82
C ASP A 106 -12.54 -25.46 21.22
N ARG A 107 -12.51 -24.25 21.77
CA ARG A 107 -11.28 -23.57 22.22
C ARG A 107 -10.52 -24.34 23.32
N ALA A 108 -11.15 -25.27 24.04
CA ALA A 108 -10.48 -26.06 25.08
C ALA A 108 -9.62 -27.20 24.51
N ARG A 109 -9.88 -27.60 23.26
CA ARG A 109 -9.17 -28.70 22.57
C ARG A 109 -8.27 -28.20 21.44
N GLU A 110 -8.22 -26.89 21.22
CA GLU A 110 -7.48 -26.27 20.12
C GLU A 110 -5.98 -26.14 20.40
N GLN A 111 -5.18 -26.43 19.39
CA GLN A 111 -3.79 -25.99 19.34
C GLN A 111 -3.75 -24.49 19.01
N ARG A 112 -2.86 -23.75 19.67
CA ARG A 112 -2.63 -22.33 19.35
C ARG A 112 -2.27 -22.17 17.86
N TRP A 113 -3.00 -21.28 17.18
CA TRP A 113 -2.90 -21.03 15.73
C TRP A 113 -3.27 -22.22 14.83
N GLY A 114 -3.95 -23.22 15.36
CA GLY A 114 -4.44 -24.36 14.59
C GLY A 114 -5.66 -24.04 13.71
N PRO A 115 -6.08 -25.00 12.87
CA PRO A 115 -7.23 -24.86 12.02
C PRO A 115 -8.53 -24.90 12.84
N ARG A 116 -9.56 -24.16 12.42
CA ARG A 116 -10.82 -24.00 13.16
C ARG A 116 -12.02 -23.76 12.23
N PRO A 117 -13.22 -24.17 12.66
CA PRO A 117 -14.42 -24.06 11.84
C PRO A 117 -14.96 -22.63 11.70
N LEU A 118 -14.73 -21.76 12.70
CA LEU A 118 -15.08 -20.34 12.66
C LEU A 118 -14.25 -19.57 13.70
N ASP A 119 -13.59 -18.50 13.29
CA ASP A 119 -12.86 -17.54 14.13
C ASP A 119 -13.54 -16.18 14.00
N LEU A 120 -13.89 -15.55 15.13
CA LEU A 120 -14.45 -14.22 15.17
C LEU A 120 -13.53 -13.33 16.04
N ASP A 121 -12.82 -12.42 15.38
CA ASP A 121 -11.88 -11.51 16.05
C ASP A 121 -12.43 -10.09 16.05
N LEU A 122 -12.55 -9.51 17.25
CA LEU A 122 -12.90 -8.09 17.42
C LEU A 122 -11.68 -7.24 17.05
N LEU A 123 -11.80 -6.45 15.97
CA LEU A 123 -10.69 -5.68 15.42
C LEU A 123 -10.54 -4.33 16.11
N PHE A 124 -11.61 -3.54 16.13
CA PHE A 124 -11.68 -2.25 16.81
C PHE A 124 -13.15 -1.88 17.09
N TRP A 125 -13.35 -0.98 18.05
CA TRP A 125 -14.63 -0.33 18.30
C TRP A 125 -14.35 1.15 18.59
N GLU A 126 -14.61 1.99 17.60
CA GLU A 126 -14.14 3.39 17.57
C GLU A 126 -12.68 3.54 18.02
N GLU A 127 -12.41 4.51 18.89
CA GLU A 127 -11.10 4.83 19.46
C GLU A 127 -10.84 4.06 20.77
N LEU A 128 -11.63 3.04 21.11
CA LEU A 128 -11.45 2.27 22.34
C LEU A 128 -10.09 1.56 22.33
N ARG A 129 -9.21 2.01 23.24
CA ARG A 129 -7.94 1.35 23.54
C ARG A 129 -8.13 0.46 24.76
N LEU A 130 -7.91 -0.84 24.57
CA LEU A 130 -8.06 -1.82 25.63
C LEU A 130 -6.82 -2.72 25.64
N GLU A 131 -6.19 -2.83 26.79
CA GLU A 131 -5.15 -3.83 27.07
C GLU A 131 -5.66 -4.74 28.18
N HIS A 132 -6.11 -5.93 27.81
CA HIS A 132 -6.65 -6.92 28.75
C HIS A 132 -6.15 -8.32 28.37
N PRO A 133 -5.89 -9.23 29.33
CA PRO A 133 -5.37 -10.57 29.03
C PRO A 133 -6.23 -11.40 28.05
N ARG A 134 -7.52 -11.11 27.97
CA ARG A 134 -8.48 -11.76 27.07
C ARG A 134 -8.72 -11.00 25.75
N LEU A 135 -8.40 -9.71 25.70
CA LEU A 135 -8.76 -8.85 24.57
C LEU A 135 -7.83 -7.63 24.51
N GLN A 136 -7.25 -7.40 23.35
CA GLN A 136 -6.48 -6.19 23.08
C GLN A 136 -7.11 -5.45 21.88
N LEU A 137 -7.43 -4.17 22.06
CA LEU A 137 -8.02 -3.30 21.03
C LEU A 137 -7.18 -2.03 20.84
N PRO A 138 -6.93 -1.61 19.58
CA PRO A 138 -7.20 -2.37 18.35
C PRO A 138 -6.40 -3.68 18.30
N HIS A 139 -6.89 -4.68 17.57
CA HIS A 139 -6.32 -6.03 17.56
C HIS A 139 -4.80 -5.98 17.25
N PRO A 140 -3.96 -6.64 18.08
CA PRO A 140 -2.52 -6.57 17.93
C PRO A 140 -2.11 -7.19 16.58
N ARG A 141 -1.38 -6.41 15.77
CA ARG A 141 -0.92 -6.78 14.43
C ARG A 141 -2.01 -6.75 13.34
N LEU A 142 -3.12 -6.04 13.54
CA LEU A 142 -4.09 -5.77 12.46
C LEU A 142 -3.40 -5.22 11.20
N HIS A 143 -2.46 -4.30 11.37
CA HIS A 143 -1.69 -3.67 10.29
C HIS A 143 -0.69 -4.61 9.57
N LEU A 144 -0.46 -5.82 10.06
CA LEU A 144 0.47 -6.79 9.48
C LEU A 144 -0.23 -7.94 8.75
N ARG A 145 -1.56 -7.86 8.56
CA ARG A 145 -2.37 -8.96 8.04
C ARG A 145 -3.19 -8.50 6.84
N SER A 146 -2.67 -8.73 5.63
CA SER A 146 -3.37 -8.41 4.38
C SER A 146 -4.76 -9.03 4.30
N PHE A 147 -4.92 -10.28 4.77
CA PHE A 147 -6.21 -10.97 4.85
C PHE A 147 -7.24 -10.34 5.82
N VAL A 148 -6.84 -9.33 6.61
CA VAL A 148 -7.74 -8.49 7.41
C VAL A 148 -7.90 -7.10 6.78
N LEU A 149 -6.81 -6.51 6.25
CA LEU A 149 -6.81 -5.17 5.68
C LEU A 149 -7.57 -5.07 4.35
N GLU A 150 -7.40 -6.03 3.43
CA GLU A 150 -8.10 -6.02 2.14
C GLU A 150 -9.63 -6.18 2.32
N PRO A 151 -10.13 -7.16 3.12
CA PRO A 151 -11.56 -7.25 3.36
C PRO A 151 -12.11 -6.06 4.14
N LEU A 152 -11.34 -5.48 5.08
CA LEU A 152 -11.75 -4.28 5.80
C LEU A 152 -11.93 -3.08 4.85
N LEU A 153 -10.99 -2.86 3.92
CA LEU A 153 -11.10 -1.82 2.90
C LEU A 153 -12.35 -2.01 2.03
N ALA A 154 -12.62 -3.25 1.60
CA ALA A 154 -13.81 -3.57 0.83
C ALA A 154 -15.12 -3.34 1.61
N ALA A 155 -15.15 -3.69 2.90
CA ALA A 155 -16.29 -3.42 3.78
C ALA A 155 -16.51 -1.91 4.00
N MET A 156 -15.43 -1.15 4.13
CA MET A 156 -15.49 0.32 4.22
C MET A 156 -16.07 0.94 2.95
N ALA A 157 -15.64 0.49 1.76
CA ALA A 157 -16.20 0.94 0.48
C ALA A 157 -17.70 0.61 0.35
N ALA A 158 -18.12 -0.60 0.77
CA ALA A 158 -19.52 -1.01 0.73
C ALA A 158 -20.42 -0.26 1.74
N SER A 159 -19.86 0.24 2.83
CA SER A 159 -20.61 0.96 3.88
C SER A 159 -21.06 2.37 3.47
N GLY A 160 -20.64 2.87 2.31
CA GLY A 160 -20.88 4.26 1.91
C GLY A 160 -20.22 5.30 2.81
N ALA A 161 -19.39 4.86 3.78
CA ALA A 161 -18.43 5.74 4.43
C ALA A 161 -17.60 6.38 3.31
N PRO A 162 -17.38 7.71 3.32
CA PRO A 162 -16.36 8.28 2.48
C PRO A 162 -15.05 7.65 2.95
N VAL A 163 -14.60 6.63 2.24
CA VAL A 163 -13.17 6.51 2.00
C VAL A 163 -12.89 7.83 1.30
N MET A 164 -12.36 8.81 2.03
CA MET A 164 -11.58 9.84 1.36
C MET A 164 -10.37 9.11 0.78
N LEU A 165 -10.59 8.37 -0.31
CA LEU A 165 -9.79 8.57 -1.48
C LEU A 165 -10.02 10.05 -1.74
N VAL A 166 -9.13 10.88 -1.18
CA VAL A 166 -8.96 12.23 -1.70
C VAL A 166 -8.92 11.98 -3.20
N PRO A 167 -9.89 12.47 -3.99
CA PRO A 167 -9.84 12.26 -5.42
C PRO A 167 -8.44 12.68 -5.81
N SER A 168 -7.71 11.79 -6.50
CA SER A 168 -6.40 12.13 -7.03
C SER A 168 -6.56 13.52 -7.63
N PRO A 169 -5.74 14.51 -7.22
CA PRO A 169 -5.82 15.83 -7.79
C PRO A 169 -5.91 15.67 -9.32
N PRO A 170 -6.72 16.49 -10.01
CA PRO A 170 -6.89 16.35 -11.45
C PRO A 170 -5.53 16.17 -12.11
N PRO A 171 -5.38 15.21 -13.04
CA PRO A 171 -4.08 14.80 -13.61
C PRO A 171 -3.31 15.94 -14.30
N ASP A 172 -3.97 17.10 -14.50
CA ASP A 172 -3.46 18.28 -15.19
C ASP A 172 -2.64 19.24 -14.33
N VAL A 173 -2.42 18.96 -13.04
CA VAL A 173 -1.47 19.75 -12.24
C VAL A 173 -0.33 18.83 -11.85
N MET A 174 0.86 19.02 -12.46
CA MET A 174 2.12 18.55 -11.88
C MET A 174 2.14 19.04 -10.43
N ALA A 175 1.80 18.18 -9.48
CA ALA A 175 1.76 18.57 -8.08
C ALA A 175 3.18 18.96 -7.69
N SER A 176 3.46 20.26 -7.61
CA SER A 176 4.77 20.76 -7.24
C SER A 176 5.03 20.42 -5.78
N LEU A 177 6.30 20.20 -5.42
CA LEU A 177 6.67 20.19 -4.02
C LEU A 177 6.24 21.52 -3.37
N PRO A 178 5.84 21.50 -2.09
CA PRO A 178 5.61 22.74 -1.35
C PRO A 178 6.88 23.60 -1.36
N ALA A 179 6.71 24.91 -1.13
CA ALA A 179 7.83 25.84 -1.05
C ALA A 179 8.88 25.34 -0.04
N SER A 180 10.15 25.42 -0.42
CA SER A 180 11.25 24.97 0.44
C SER A 180 11.41 25.89 1.66
N GLU A 181 11.80 25.29 2.79
CA GLU A 181 12.23 26.01 3.99
C GLU A 181 13.76 26.02 4.02
N PRO A 182 14.42 27.11 3.60
CA PRO A 182 15.86 27.12 3.40
C PRO A 182 16.63 27.12 4.73
N CYS A 183 17.71 26.35 4.80
CA CYS A 183 18.74 26.56 5.80
C CYS A 183 19.61 27.77 5.43
N GLN A 184 20.33 28.33 6.41
CA GLN A 184 21.34 29.35 6.15
C GLN A 184 22.70 28.68 5.97
N LEU A 185 23.28 28.78 4.77
CA LEU A 185 24.67 28.40 4.53
C LEU A 185 25.62 29.36 5.25
N LEU A 186 26.50 28.81 6.10
CA LEU A 186 27.53 29.58 6.80
C LEU A 186 28.88 29.45 6.10
N GLU A 187 29.24 28.24 5.67
CA GLU A 187 30.53 27.95 5.03
C GLU A 187 30.47 26.63 4.23
N THR A 188 31.08 26.58 3.06
CA THR A 188 31.37 25.32 2.35
C THR A 188 32.79 24.88 2.69
N LEU A 189 32.92 23.73 3.34
CA LEU A 189 34.20 23.21 3.83
C LEU A 189 34.93 22.40 2.74
N GLU A 190 34.20 21.57 1.99
CA GLU A 190 34.75 20.68 0.96
C GLU A 190 33.76 20.52 -0.20
N THR A 191 34.29 20.33 -1.41
CA THR A 191 33.55 19.97 -2.61
C THR A 191 34.30 18.90 -3.37
N MET A 192 33.59 17.87 -3.83
CA MET A 192 34.11 16.79 -4.66
C MET A 192 33.13 16.53 -5.82
N GLU A 193 33.63 16.55 -7.05
CA GLU A 193 32.82 16.34 -8.26
C GLU A 193 33.05 14.93 -8.81
N ALA A 194 31.96 14.26 -9.19
CA ALA A 194 31.94 13.02 -9.96
C ALA A 194 31.05 13.21 -11.21
N ARG A 195 31.00 12.23 -12.13
CA ARG A 195 30.33 12.36 -13.44
C ARG A 195 28.88 12.87 -13.34
N LYS A 196 28.03 12.22 -12.54
CA LYS A 196 26.58 12.52 -12.42
C LYS A 196 26.18 13.21 -11.10
N ILE A 197 27.09 13.30 -10.12
CA ILE A 197 26.81 13.85 -8.79
C ILE A 197 27.98 14.67 -8.24
N ARG A 198 27.68 15.63 -7.36
CA ARG A 198 28.68 16.43 -6.63
C ARG A 198 28.44 16.30 -5.13
N PHE A 199 29.47 16.02 -4.35
CA PHE A 199 29.40 16.02 -2.89
C PHE A 199 29.91 17.34 -2.31
N GLU A 200 29.21 17.88 -1.33
CA GLU A 200 29.60 19.08 -0.59
C GLU A 200 29.50 18.83 0.92
N ARG A 201 30.53 19.25 1.68
CA ARG A 201 30.47 19.30 3.15
C ARG A 201 30.33 20.75 3.57
N GLN A 202 29.24 21.09 4.25
CA GLN A 202 28.86 22.46 4.55
C GLN A 202 28.62 22.66 6.05
N ARG A 203 29.03 23.81 6.59
CA ARG A 203 28.56 24.33 7.87
C ARG A 203 27.31 25.16 7.62
N ILE A 204 26.19 24.77 8.20
CA ILE A 204 24.88 25.42 7.99
C ILE A 204 24.18 25.66 9.33
N ARG A 205 23.24 26.60 9.32
CA ARG A 205 22.26 26.80 10.39
C ARG A 205 20.88 26.33 9.90
N LEU A 206 20.34 25.32 10.57
CA LEU A 206 19.01 24.76 10.29
C LEU A 206 17.90 25.77 10.65
N PRO A 207 16.67 25.61 10.12
CA PRO A 207 15.55 26.51 10.41
C PRO A 207 15.24 26.68 11.91
N MET A 208 15.45 25.61 12.70
CA MET A 208 15.29 25.63 14.17
C MET A 208 16.45 26.32 14.92
N GLY A 209 17.37 26.97 14.20
CA GLY A 209 18.50 27.73 14.77
C GLY A 209 19.74 26.90 15.11
N VAL A 210 19.70 25.58 14.95
CA VAL A 210 20.82 24.67 15.25
C VAL A 210 21.90 24.79 14.17
N GLU A 211 23.15 25.02 14.57
CA GLU A 211 24.31 24.97 13.67
C GLU A 211 24.96 23.59 13.66
N GLY A 212 25.44 23.16 12.50
CA GLY A 212 26.19 21.92 12.38
C GLY A 212 26.89 21.79 11.03
N THR A 213 27.68 20.72 10.90
CA THR A 213 28.36 20.35 9.66
C THR A 213 27.66 19.16 9.03
N PHE A 214 27.23 19.30 7.78
CA PHE A 214 26.43 18.30 7.06
C PHE A 214 27.05 18.02 5.68
N GLY A 215 26.94 16.78 5.23
CA GLY A 215 27.27 16.40 3.86
C GLY A 215 26.01 16.37 2.99
N ILE A 216 26.12 16.88 1.76
CA ILE A 216 25.04 16.84 0.78
C ILE A 216 25.56 16.39 -0.58
N ILE A 217 24.78 15.56 -1.25
CA ILE A 217 24.93 15.21 -2.66
C ILE A 217 24.05 16.19 -3.44
N ARG A 218 24.69 16.99 -4.28
CA ARG A 218 24.07 17.82 -5.31
C ARG A 218 23.80 16.96 -6.54
N HIS A 219 22.53 16.92 -6.93
CA HIS A 219 22.05 16.16 -8.08
C HIS A 219 21.30 17.08 -9.06
N PRO A 220 21.44 16.90 -10.38
CA PRO A 220 20.71 17.72 -11.36
C PRO A 220 19.19 17.48 -11.39
N GLY A 221 18.66 16.59 -10.54
CA GLY A 221 17.31 16.01 -10.70
C GLY A 221 17.25 14.92 -11.77
N ALA A 222 16.08 14.29 -11.89
CA ALA A 222 15.81 13.23 -12.85
C ALA A 222 14.33 13.19 -13.27
N SER A 223 14.03 12.43 -14.31
CA SER A 223 12.67 12.08 -14.72
C SER A 223 12.50 10.56 -14.78
N LEU A 224 11.27 10.07 -14.56
CA LEU A 224 10.92 8.64 -14.66
C LEU A 224 9.57 8.46 -15.34
N ALA A 225 9.44 7.44 -16.20
CA ALA A 225 8.16 7.09 -16.85
C ALA A 225 7.68 5.71 -16.41
N VAL A 226 6.37 5.57 -16.13
CA VAL A 226 5.66 4.29 -16.09
C VAL A 226 5.00 4.09 -17.47
N PRO A 227 5.55 3.27 -18.38
CA PRO A 227 5.00 3.11 -19.72
C PRO A 227 3.98 1.97 -19.74
N ILE A 228 2.79 2.23 -20.29
CA ILE A 228 1.71 1.26 -20.46
C ILE A 228 1.37 1.11 -21.94
N THR A 229 1.56 -0.09 -22.49
CA THR A 229 1.23 -0.38 -23.89
C THR A 229 -0.28 -0.34 -24.13
N ASN A 230 -0.69 -0.31 -25.40
CA ASN A 230 -2.11 -0.31 -25.78
C ASN A 230 -2.82 -1.62 -25.37
N GLU A 231 -2.06 -2.70 -25.20
CA GLU A 231 -2.50 -4.01 -24.70
C GLU A 231 -2.51 -4.10 -23.17
N GLY A 232 -2.21 -2.99 -22.49
CA GLY A 232 -2.19 -2.90 -21.02
C GLY A 232 -0.98 -3.58 -20.37
N GLN A 233 0.09 -3.85 -21.12
CA GLN A 233 1.35 -4.34 -20.55
C GLN A 233 2.15 -3.17 -19.99
N VAL A 234 2.90 -3.43 -18.93
CA VAL A 234 3.83 -2.49 -18.32
C VAL A 234 5.22 -2.74 -18.92
N VAL A 235 5.89 -1.68 -19.37
CA VAL A 235 7.26 -1.74 -19.90
C VAL A 235 8.26 -1.36 -18.80
N LEU A 236 9.22 -2.24 -18.53
CA LEU A 236 10.30 -2.03 -17.58
C LEU A 236 11.65 -2.30 -18.25
N LEU A 237 12.72 -1.96 -17.54
CA LEU A 237 14.09 -2.22 -17.89
C LEU A 237 14.72 -3.15 -16.84
N ARG A 238 15.65 -3.98 -17.30
CA ARG A 238 16.55 -4.74 -16.43
C ARG A 238 17.98 -4.26 -16.62
N GLN A 239 18.45 -3.42 -15.70
CA GLN A 239 19.70 -2.69 -15.82
C GLN A 239 20.68 -3.05 -14.71
N TYR A 240 21.96 -3.18 -15.04
CA TYR A 240 23.01 -3.35 -14.04
C TYR A 240 23.35 -2.02 -13.36
N ARG A 241 23.26 -1.97 -12.03
CA ARG A 241 23.65 -0.80 -11.22
C ARG A 241 24.91 -1.12 -10.42
N PHE A 242 26.04 -0.52 -10.82
CA PHE A 242 27.35 -0.80 -10.22
C PHE A 242 27.40 -0.53 -8.71
N ALA A 243 26.65 0.47 -8.22
CA ALA A 243 26.66 0.89 -6.81
C ALA A 243 26.17 -0.22 -5.86
N VAL A 244 25.27 -1.09 -6.35
CA VAL A 244 24.73 -2.24 -5.61
C VAL A 244 25.13 -3.58 -6.24
N GLN A 245 25.88 -3.53 -7.34
CA GLN A 245 26.45 -4.68 -8.06
C GLN A 245 25.40 -5.72 -8.49
N ALA A 246 24.19 -5.26 -8.83
CA ALA A 246 23.07 -6.12 -9.18
C ALA A 246 22.31 -5.59 -10.41
N ARG A 247 21.56 -6.48 -11.07
CA ARG A 247 20.57 -6.09 -12.08
C ARG A 247 19.24 -5.79 -11.41
N LEU A 248 18.77 -4.57 -11.55
CA LEU A 248 17.51 -4.13 -11.00
C LEU A 248 16.42 -4.24 -12.04
N LEU A 249 15.20 -4.50 -11.59
CA LEU A 249 13.99 -4.28 -12.38
C LEU A 249 13.51 -2.86 -12.08
N GLU A 250 13.57 -1.98 -13.08
CA GLU A 250 13.28 -0.56 -12.93
C GLU A 250 12.51 0.02 -14.11
N PHE A 251 11.85 1.16 -13.89
CA PHE A 251 11.26 1.94 -14.96
C PHE A 251 12.30 2.80 -15.67
N PRO A 252 12.05 3.16 -16.96
CA PRO A 252 12.88 4.12 -17.68
C PRO A 252 13.03 5.43 -16.92
N ALA A 253 14.26 5.91 -16.78
CA ALA A 253 14.59 7.10 -16.01
C ALA A 253 15.97 7.67 -16.34
N GLY A 254 16.02 8.98 -16.61
CA GLY A 254 17.25 9.71 -16.91
C GLY A 254 17.45 10.95 -16.04
N THR A 255 18.69 11.43 -15.98
CA THR A 255 19.05 12.67 -15.26
C THR A 255 18.73 13.90 -16.10
N LEU A 256 18.29 14.99 -15.48
CA LEU A 256 18.00 16.23 -16.20
C LEU A 256 19.27 16.94 -16.64
N GLU A 257 19.22 17.59 -17.80
CA GLU A 257 20.17 18.62 -18.18
C GLU A 257 19.83 19.97 -17.51
N ALA A 258 20.80 20.89 -17.50
CA ALA A 258 20.66 22.17 -16.82
C ALA A 258 19.52 23.02 -17.41
N GLY A 259 18.41 23.12 -16.67
CA GLY A 259 17.22 23.88 -17.07
C GLY A 259 16.29 23.15 -18.03
N GLU A 260 16.51 21.85 -18.26
CA GLU A 260 15.65 21.00 -19.07
C GLU A 260 14.27 20.81 -18.41
N ASP A 261 13.21 20.81 -19.21
CA ASP A 261 11.89 20.46 -18.71
C ASP A 261 11.84 18.94 -18.41
N PRO A 262 11.36 18.53 -17.21
CA PRO A 262 11.37 17.11 -16.86
C PRO A 262 10.54 16.21 -17.76
N LEU A 263 9.48 16.72 -18.40
CA LEU A 263 8.68 15.94 -19.34
C LEU A 263 9.42 15.76 -20.67
N GLU A 264 10.07 16.82 -21.17
CA GLU A 264 10.90 16.75 -22.39
C GLU A 264 12.06 15.75 -22.21
N SER A 265 12.75 15.82 -21.07
CA SER A 265 13.76 14.82 -20.67
C SER A 265 13.19 13.40 -20.73
N MET A 266 12.03 13.18 -20.09
CA MET A 266 11.46 11.84 -20.03
C MET A 266 11.00 11.30 -21.39
N GLN A 267 10.53 12.17 -22.28
CA GLN A 267 10.14 11.78 -23.63
C GLN A 267 11.34 11.29 -24.45
N ARG A 268 12.50 11.92 -24.30
CA ARG A 268 13.76 11.50 -24.92
C ARG A 268 14.24 10.17 -24.34
N GLU A 269 14.33 10.08 -23.02
CA GLU A 269 14.82 8.89 -22.29
C GLU A 269 13.94 7.66 -22.56
N LEU A 270 12.61 7.80 -22.66
CA LEU A 270 11.73 6.68 -23.01
C LEU A 270 12.04 6.11 -24.40
N GLY A 271 12.42 6.98 -25.34
CA GLY A 271 12.82 6.59 -26.68
C GLY A 271 14.17 5.88 -26.71
N GLU A 272 15.14 6.41 -25.97
CA GLU A 272 16.51 5.89 -25.84
C GLU A 272 16.55 4.54 -25.10
N GLU A 273 15.93 4.45 -23.93
CA GLU A 273 16.07 3.29 -23.05
C GLU A 273 15.09 2.15 -23.37
N ALA A 274 13.85 2.49 -23.78
CA ALA A 274 12.78 1.51 -23.98
C ALA A 274 12.33 1.37 -25.43
N GLY A 275 12.74 2.27 -26.33
CA GLY A 275 12.36 2.23 -27.74
C GLY A 275 10.89 2.62 -28.00
N TYR A 276 10.30 3.44 -27.14
CA TYR A 276 8.91 3.89 -27.27
C TYR A 276 8.78 5.41 -27.35
N SER A 277 7.78 5.86 -28.10
CA SER A 277 7.19 7.19 -27.94
C SER A 277 5.79 7.07 -27.33
N ALA A 278 5.27 8.13 -26.72
CA ALA A 278 3.96 8.14 -26.09
C ALA A 278 3.18 9.41 -26.46
N ALA A 279 1.90 9.27 -26.81
CA ALA A 279 1.04 10.41 -27.16
C ALA A 279 0.38 11.06 -25.93
N ARG A 280 0.29 10.33 -24.82
CA ARG A 280 -0.34 10.82 -23.58
C ARG A 280 0.58 10.64 -22.38
N TRP A 281 0.73 11.71 -21.62
CA TRP A 281 1.56 11.79 -20.43
C TRP A 281 0.75 12.36 -19.28
N ASP A 282 0.68 11.64 -18.15
CA ASP A 282 0.04 12.11 -16.93
C ASP A 282 1.08 12.26 -15.82
N ALA A 283 1.05 13.37 -15.09
CA ALA A 283 1.98 13.59 -14.00
C ALA A 283 1.66 12.66 -12.82
N LEU A 284 2.65 11.89 -12.36
CA LEU A 284 2.59 11.12 -11.11
C LEU A 284 3.22 11.90 -9.93
N GLY A 285 3.68 13.12 -10.19
CA GLY A 285 4.27 14.02 -9.21
C GLY A 285 5.73 13.69 -8.86
N PRO A 286 6.37 14.55 -8.06
CA PRO A 286 7.76 14.41 -7.67
C PRO A 286 7.95 13.35 -6.59
N MET A 287 9.17 12.83 -6.51
CA MET A 287 9.64 12.03 -5.37
C MET A 287 11.06 12.45 -4.98
N LEU A 288 11.35 12.26 -3.70
CA LEU A 288 12.65 12.55 -3.09
C LEU A 288 13.25 11.21 -2.65
N PRO A 289 14.21 10.63 -3.40
CA PRO A 289 14.74 9.31 -3.08
C PRO A 289 15.53 9.31 -1.77
N CYS A 290 16.34 10.34 -1.55
CA CYS A 290 17.32 10.39 -0.44
C CYS A 290 17.36 11.76 0.27
N PRO A 291 16.23 12.31 0.78
CA PRO A 291 16.16 13.68 1.29
C PRO A 291 17.02 13.96 2.54
N GLY A 292 17.55 12.91 3.18
CA GLY A 292 18.47 13.07 4.31
C GLY A 292 19.86 13.58 3.92
N TYR A 293 20.25 13.45 2.64
CA TYR A 293 21.59 13.82 2.18
C TYR A 293 21.69 14.15 0.68
N SER A 294 20.60 14.14 -0.09
CA SER A 294 20.59 14.50 -1.52
C SER A 294 19.48 15.51 -1.79
N ASP A 295 19.74 16.46 -2.69
CA ASP A 295 18.72 17.39 -3.20
C ASP A 295 18.04 16.88 -4.49
N GLU A 296 18.28 15.63 -4.87
CA GLU A 296 17.64 14.99 -6.01
C GLU A 296 16.10 15.01 -5.91
N VAL A 297 15.47 15.47 -6.98
CA VAL A 297 14.04 15.34 -7.23
C VAL A 297 13.86 14.52 -8.50
N ILE A 298 13.08 13.45 -8.42
CA ILE A 298 12.69 12.65 -9.58
C ILE A 298 11.24 13.00 -9.95
N HIS A 299 11.03 13.47 -11.17
CA HIS A 299 9.71 13.80 -11.71
C HIS A 299 9.11 12.58 -12.40
N CYS A 300 8.05 12.01 -11.82
CA CYS A 300 7.45 10.77 -12.33
C CYS A 300 6.26 11.06 -13.25
N PHE A 301 6.14 10.27 -14.31
CA PHE A 301 5.06 10.36 -15.30
C PHE A 301 4.49 8.99 -15.63
N LEU A 302 3.23 8.94 -16.06
CA LEU A 302 2.59 7.79 -16.68
C LEU A 302 2.55 8.04 -18.19
N ALA A 303 3.20 7.18 -18.97
CA ALA A 303 3.24 7.26 -20.43
C ALA A 303 2.26 6.26 -21.04
N ARG A 304 1.35 6.75 -21.89
CA ARG A 304 0.26 5.97 -22.50
C ARG A 304 0.17 6.25 -23.98
N GLU A 305 -0.60 5.40 -24.66
CA GLU A 305 -0.76 5.46 -26.12
C GLU A 305 0.63 5.31 -26.78
N LEU A 306 1.34 4.25 -26.36
CA LEU A 306 2.71 4.00 -26.77
C LEU A 306 2.78 3.57 -28.23
N THR A 307 3.81 4.05 -28.92
CA THR A 307 4.18 3.65 -30.28
C THR A 307 5.64 3.22 -30.30
N PRO A 308 5.96 1.97 -30.69
CA PRO A 308 7.34 1.53 -30.85
C PRO A 308 8.09 2.38 -31.88
N LEU A 309 9.35 2.71 -31.60
CA LEU A 309 10.22 3.41 -32.54
C LEU A 309 10.83 2.40 -33.52
N GLU A 310 10.77 2.70 -34.82
CA GLU A 310 11.39 1.86 -35.85
C GLU A 310 12.92 1.84 -35.75
N ASN A 311 13.50 2.98 -35.36
CA ASN A 311 14.93 3.16 -35.11
C ASN A 311 15.09 3.86 -33.76
N PRO A 312 15.15 3.13 -32.64
CA PRO A 312 15.41 3.74 -31.35
C PRO A 312 16.78 4.43 -31.39
N PRO A 313 16.91 5.63 -30.78
CA PRO A 313 18.22 6.24 -30.60
C PRO A 313 19.16 5.29 -29.84
N ALA A 314 20.47 5.40 -30.08
CA ALA A 314 21.44 4.65 -29.29
C ALA A 314 21.48 5.24 -27.86
N GLY A 315 21.33 4.39 -26.84
CA GLY A 315 21.59 4.76 -25.45
C GLY A 315 23.08 4.98 -25.16
N ASP A 316 23.41 5.28 -23.91
CA ASP A 316 24.81 5.52 -23.51
C ASP A 316 25.64 4.22 -23.55
N ASP A 317 26.94 4.34 -23.84
CA ASP A 317 27.88 3.20 -23.84
C ASP A 317 27.95 2.46 -22.48
N ASP A 318 27.55 3.12 -21.38
CA ASP A 318 27.48 2.55 -20.04
C ASP A 318 26.11 1.94 -19.66
N GLU A 319 25.18 1.84 -20.59
CA GLU A 319 23.81 1.36 -20.38
C GLU A 319 23.59 -0.05 -20.94
N ASP A 320 23.72 -1.06 -20.09
CA ASP A 320 23.35 -2.46 -20.36
C ASP A 320 21.88 -2.68 -19.97
N LEU A 321 20.98 -2.40 -20.91
CA LEU A 321 19.53 -2.44 -20.74
C LEU A 321 18.88 -3.63 -21.45
N GLU A 322 18.02 -4.34 -20.73
CA GLU A 322 17.08 -5.31 -21.29
C GLU A 322 15.65 -4.81 -21.09
N VAL A 323 14.89 -4.62 -22.18
CA VAL A 323 13.48 -4.22 -22.11
C VAL A 323 12.62 -5.44 -21.79
N VAL A 324 11.81 -5.34 -20.72
CA VAL A 324 10.91 -6.40 -20.27
C VAL A 324 9.47 -5.87 -20.28
N GLN A 325 8.54 -6.71 -20.73
CA GLN A 325 7.11 -6.43 -20.67
C GLN A 325 6.41 -7.46 -19.80
N MET A 326 5.46 -7.01 -18.99
CA MET A 326 4.63 -7.89 -18.17
C MET A 326 3.28 -7.25 -17.86
N SER A 327 2.31 -8.05 -17.46
CA SER A 327 1.02 -7.55 -17.01
C SER A 327 1.15 -6.83 -15.67
N PRO A 328 0.21 -5.91 -15.33
CA PRO A 328 0.17 -5.27 -14.01
C PRO A 328 0.19 -6.25 -12.84
N ALA A 329 -0.52 -7.39 -12.97
CA ALA A 329 -0.56 -8.42 -11.94
C ALA A 329 0.77 -9.17 -11.78
N GLU A 330 1.50 -9.41 -12.88
CA GLU A 330 2.83 -10.00 -12.82
C GLU A 330 3.84 -9.04 -12.18
N LEU A 331 3.77 -7.74 -12.50
CA LEU A 331 4.59 -6.74 -11.85
C LEU A 331 4.30 -6.70 -10.34
N ASP A 332 3.03 -6.66 -9.93
CA ASP A 332 2.65 -6.70 -8.51
C ASP A 332 3.18 -7.95 -7.80
N ALA A 333 3.09 -9.11 -8.45
CA ALA A 333 3.63 -10.36 -7.90
C ALA A 333 5.16 -10.30 -7.74
N ARG A 334 5.89 -9.71 -8.70
CA ARG A 334 7.34 -9.51 -8.66
C ARG A 334 7.77 -8.53 -7.58
N LEU A 335 7.05 -7.42 -7.43
CA LEU A 335 7.30 -6.43 -6.38
C LEU A 335 7.06 -7.02 -4.98
N ALA A 336 6.07 -7.91 -4.84
CA ALA A 336 5.72 -8.53 -3.57
C ALA A 336 6.58 -9.75 -3.19
N SER A 337 7.23 -10.41 -4.16
CA SER A 337 7.92 -11.68 -3.91
C SER A 337 9.18 -11.53 -3.05
N GLY A 338 9.84 -10.37 -3.11
CA GLY A 338 11.15 -10.16 -2.50
C GLY A 338 12.30 -10.86 -3.23
N GLU A 339 12.06 -11.41 -4.43
CA GLU A 339 13.06 -12.13 -5.23
C GLU A 339 13.76 -11.24 -6.27
N GLU A 340 13.22 -10.04 -6.53
CA GLU A 340 13.79 -9.07 -7.46
C GLU A 340 14.62 -8.00 -6.71
N TRP A 341 15.68 -7.52 -7.36
CA TRP A 341 16.31 -6.27 -6.95
C TRP A 341 15.48 -5.10 -7.48
N LEU A 342 15.00 -4.27 -6.57
CA LEU A 342 14.06 -3.18 -6.87
C LEU A 342 14.65 -1.87 -6.37
N ASP A 343 14.36 -0.79 -7.07
CA ASP A 343 14.58 0.56 -6.55
C ASP A 343 13.31 1.16 -5.94
N GLY A 344 13.50 2.19 -5.10
CA GLY A 344 12.36 2.89 -4.50
C GLY A 344 11.55 3.71 -5.49
N LYS A 345 12.18 4.18 -6.58
CA LYS A 345 11.54 5.07 -7.57
C LYS A 345 10.49 4.35 -8.40
N SER A 346 10.78 3.13 -8.83
CA SER A 346 9.88 2.31 -9.61
C SER A 346 8.72 1.79 -8.78
N VAL A 347 8.97 1.35 -7.54
CA VAL A 347 7.91 0.97 -6.60
C VAL A 347 6.95 2.13 -6.34
N THR A 348 7.49 3.33 -6.07
CA THR A 348 6.69 4.52 -5.78
C THR A 348 5.87 4.95 -7.01
N ALA A 349 6.50 5.03 -8.17
CA ALA A 349 5.84 5.42 -9.41
C ALA A 349 4.74 4.43 -9.81
N TRP A 350 4.99 3.12 -9.68
CA TRP A 350 3.98 2.10 -9.93
C TRP A 350 2.76 2.26 -9.02
N PHE A 351 2.99 2.45 -7.72
CA PHE A 351 1.89 2.63 -6.77
C PHE A 351 1.01 3.83 -7.13
N ARG A 352 1.62 4.96 -7.52
CA ARG A 352 0.86 6.15 -7.97
C ARG A 352 0.15 5.93 -9.31
N ALA A 353 0.80 5.24 -10.25
CA ALA A 353 0.19 4.90 -11.53
C ALA A 353 -1.07 4.04 -11.36
N LYS A 354 -1.04 3.03 -10.47
CA LYS A 354 -2.23 2.20 -10.18
C LYS A 354 -3.42 3.02 -9.68
N GLN A 355 -3.19 4.03 -8.84
CA GLN A 355 -4.25 4.92 -8.37
C GLN A 355 -4.92 5.68 -9.51
N LEU A 356 -4.15 6.13 -10.50
CA LEU A 356 -4.67 6.85 -11.66
C LEU A 356 -5.38 5.90 -12.65
N LEU A 357 -4.85 4.69 -12.81
CA LEU A 357 -5.40 3.68 -13.70
C LEU A 357 -6.61 2.92 -13.12
N GLY A 358 -6.85 3.02 -11.81
CA GLY A 358 -7.90 2.27 -11.11
C GLY A 358 -7.61 0.77 -11.02
N LEU A 359 -6.32 0.41 -10.89
CA LEU A 359 -5.83 -0.97 -10.79
C LEU A 359 -5.71 -1.45 -9.34
#